data_AF-T0T1F9-F1
#
_entry.id   AF-T0T1F9-F1
#
_cell.length_a   1.000
_cell.length_b   1.000
_cell.length_c   1.000
_cell.angle_alpha   90.00
_cell.angle_beta   90.00
_cell.angle_gamma   90.00
#
_symmetry.space_group_name_H-M   'P 1'
#
loop_
_entity.id
_entity.type
_entity.pdbx_description
1 polymer ?
#
loop_
_entity_poly.entity_id
_entity_poly.type
_entity_poly.pdbx_seq_one_letter_code
_entity_poly.pdbx_strand_id
1 'polypeptide(L)'
;MKHFLILILAIPSFSFAGKVVREKAKVQVFKNRNCQSTDSCGLKSFKVESYNYGAHFSKTEVSYGTGMYASFKTQSVNDLEDYAVVQYIKGCKFESYKNTDGSISKRIAEKREFFDEIVDFIHEDWVLDSVDLDPVYNSHKQGRHLVYRWNHQQNTRADHIYLYSEYPKVPFSLRERFSWDSIGFIIRS
;
A
#
# COMPACT_ATOMS: atom_id res chain seq x y z
N MET A 1 -61.81 1.98 -16.52
CA MET A 1 -60.33 1.82 -16.47
C MET A 1 -59.82 2.51 -15.22
N LYS A 2 -59.37 1.77 -14.20
CA LYS A 2 -58.87 2.33 -12.93
C LYS A 2 -57.39 2.69 -13.10
N HIS A 3 -57.06 3.98 -13.01
CA HIS A 3 -55.68 4.44 -13.00
C HIS A 3 -55.07 4.16 -11.62
N PHE A 4 -54.12 3.23 -11.56
CA PHE A 4 -53.32 2.98 -10.37
C PHE A 4 -52.17 4.00 -10.36
N LEU A 5 -52.23 4.95 -9.42
CA LEU A 5 -51.17 5.92 -9.19
C LEU A 5 -50.06 5.20 -8.39
N ILE A 6 -48.92 4.93 -9.03
CA ILE A 6 -47.75 4.34 -8.35
C ILE A 6 -47.03 5.48 -7.62
N LEU A 7 -47.16 5.51 -6.30
CA LEU A 7 -46.43 6.41 -5.41
C LEU A 7 -45.00 5.88 -5.26
N ILE A 8 -44.04 6.48 -5.97
CA ILE A 8 -42.62 6.18 -5.81
C ILE A 8 -42.15 6.81 -4.49
N LEU A 9 -42.07 5.98 -3.44
CA LEU A 9 -41.40 6.34 -2.19
C LEU A 9 -39.90 6.54 -2.46
N ALA A 10 -39.47 7.80 -2.48
CA ALA A 10 -38.06 8.16 -2.49
C ALA A 10 -37.43 7.72 -1.16
N ILE A 11 -36.74 6.58 -1.17
CA ILE A 11 -35.95 6.14 -0.02
C ILE A 11 -34.74 7.09 0.07
N PRO A 12 -34.57 7.84 1.17
CA PRO A 12 -33.38 8.65 1.35
C PRO A 12 -32.17 7.72 1.44
N SER A 13 -31.30 7.79 0.43
CA SER A 13 -29.99 7.15 0.45
C SER A 13 -29.15 7.81 1.54
N PHE A 14 -29.14 7.23 2.74
CA PHE A 14 -28.19 7.62 3.77
C PHE A 14 -26.79 7.17 3.35
N SER A 15 -26.04 8.06 2.72
CA SER A 15 -24.60 7.86 2.48
C SER A 15 -23.85 7.96 3.80
N PHE A 16 -23.71 6.85 4.51
CA PHE A 16 -22.79 6.74 5.64
C PHE A 16 -21.36 6.60 5.12
N ALA A 17 -20.69 7.72 4.86
CA ALA A 17 -19.25 7.71 4.69
C ALA A 17 -18.60 7.51 6.08
N GLY A 18 -17.98 6.35 6.31
CA GLY A 18 -17.24 6.07 7.54
C GLY A 18 -16.11 7.08 7.78
N LYS A 19 -15.88 7.47 9.03
CA LYS A 19 -14.82 8.42 9.40
C LYS A 19 -13.52 7.68 9.62
N VAL A 20 -12.44 8.07 8.94
CA VAL A 20 -11.09 7.54 9.20
C VAL A 20 -10.32 8.54 10.06
N VAL A 21 -9.87 8.11 11.23
CA VAL A 21 -8.98 8.87 12.11
C VAL A 21 -7.58 8.27 12.00
N ARG A 22 -6.58 9.11 11.71
CA ARG A 22 -5.18 8.69 11.56
C ARG A 22 -4.33 9.31 12.66
N GLU A 23 -3.54 8.49 13.33
CA GLU A 23 -2.53 8.95 14.27
C GLU A 23 -1.38 9.66 13.57
N LYS A 24 -0.62 10.47 14.31
CA LYS A 24 0.58 11.13 13.78
C LYS A 24 1.57 10.08 13.28
N ALA A 25 2.01 10.23 12.04
CA ALA A 25 2.94 9.28 11.44
C ALA A 25 4.32 9.34 12.12
N LYS A 26 4.92 8.17 12.35
CA LYS A 26 6.33 8.01 12.65
C LYS A 26 7.10 8.03 11.33
N VAL A 27 8.07 8.94 11.21
CA VAL A 27 8.83 9.14 9.97
C VAL A 27 10.29 8.73 10.19
N GLN A 28 10.81 7.93 9.28
CA GLN A 28 12.22 7.53 9.25
C GLN A 28 12.79 7.89 7.88
N VAL A 29 13.96 8.54 7.87
CA VAL A 29 14.64 8.95 6.63
C VAL A 29 16.06 8.39 6.64
N PHE A 30 16.38 7.61 5.62
CA PHE A 30 17.67 7.01 5.38
C PHE A 30 18.35 7.76 4.24
N LYS A 31 19.56 8.26 4.48
CA LYS A 31 20.38 8.93 3.45
C LYS A 31 21.44 7.95 2.95
N ASN A 32 21.61 7.86 1.65
CA ASN A 32 22.62 6.99 1.06
C ASN A 32 24.02 7.64 1.14
N ARG A 33 24.65 7.54 2.31
CA ARG A 33 25.94 8.22 2.56
C ARG A 33 27.14 7.48 1.95
N ASN A 34 27.02 6.17 1.74
CA ASN A 34 28.12 5.33 1.25
C ASN A 34 27.87 4.84 -0.18
N CYS A 35 27.26 5.71 -0.99
CA CYS A 35 26.76 5.34 -2.31
C CYS A 35 27.85 4.91 -3.29
N GLN A 36 29.09 5.39 -3.11
CA GLN A 36 30.23 5.00 -3.94
C GLN A 36 30.60 3.53 -3.75
N SER A 37 30.50 3.01 -2.52
CA SER A 37 30.84 1.61 -2.22
C SER A 37 29.85 0.59 -2.76
N THR A 38 28.61 1.02 -3.03
CA THR A 38 27.51 0.19 -3.54
C THR A 38 27.07 0.60 -4.94
N ASP A 39 27.82 1.52 -5.56
CA ASP A 39 27.55 2.12 -6.87
C ASP A 39 26.08 2.60 -7.01
N SER A 40 25.54 3.19 -5.95
CA SER A 40 24.11 3.55 -5.83
C SER A 40 23.91 5.06 -5.67
N CYS A 41 24.81 5.87 -6.21
CA CYS A 41 24.77 7.34 -6.05
C CYS A 41 23.57 8.00 -6.75
N GLY A 42 22.90 7.27 -7.64
CA GLY A 42 21.58 7.66 -8.15
C GLY A 42 20.54 7.75 -7.03
N LEU A 43 20.62 6.94 -5.97
CA LEU A 43 19.70 7.01 -4.83
C LEU A 43 20.19 8.02 -3.79
N LYS A 44 19.40 9.08 -3.55
CA LYS A 44 19.71 10.11 -2.52
C LYS A 44 19.22 9.71 -1.14
N SER A 45 17.95 9.31 -1.05
CA SER A 45 17.32 9.01 0.22
C SER A 45 16.12 8.09 0.08
N PHE A 46 15.88 7.30 1.11
CA PHE A 46 14.67 6.53 1.34
C PHE A 46 13.93 7.08 2.55
N LYS A 47 12.60 7.07 2.53
CA LYS A 47 11.76 7.54 3.62
C LYS A 47 10.62 6.55 3.84
N VAL A 48 10.43 6.17 5.10
CA VAL A 48 9.33 5.34 5.57
C VAL A 48 8.46 6.17 6.52
N GLU A 49 7.15 6.17 6.29
CA GLU A 49 6.16 6.81 7.15
C GLU A 49 5.14 5.76 7.63
N SER A 50 5.16 5.38 8.90
CA SER A 50 4.21 4.43 9.48
C SER A 50 3.19 5.14 10.36
N TYR A 51 1.94 4.69 10.37
CA TYR A 51 0.86 5.33 11.14
C TYR A 51 -0.27 4.36 11.46
N ASN A 52 -0.84 4.44 12.65
CA ASN A 52 -2.07 3.72 12.99
C ASN A 52 -3.30 4.53 12.54
N TYR A 53 -4.40 3.86 12.28
CA TYR A 53 -5.68 4.47 11.97
C TYR A 53 -6.85 3.67 12.53
N GLY A 54 -7.97 4.36 12.76
CA GLY A 54 -9.27 3.77 13.07
C GLY A 54 -10.29 4.18 12.01
N ALA A 55 -10.90 3.20 11.34
CA ALA A 55 -12.04 3.39 10.44
C ALA A 55 -13.34 3.17 11.23
N HIS A 56 -14.08 4.24 11.47
CA HIS A 56 -15.34 4.23 12.21
C HIS A 56 -16.50 4.03 11.23
N PHE A 57 -17.13 2.85 11.27
CA PHE A 57 -18.33 2.54 10.49
C PHE A 57 -19.61 2.93 11.24
N SER A 58 -19.57 2.90 12.58
CA SER A 58 -20.63 3.40 13.46
C SER A 58 -20.05 4.00 14.74
N LYS A 59 -20.89 4.41 15.70
CA LYS A 59 -20.43 4.92 17.02
C LYS A 59 -19.70 3.84 17.84
N THR A 60 -20.00 2.57 17.60
CA THR A 60 -19.50 1.42 18.37
C THR A 60 -18.61 0.50 17.55
N GLU A 61 -18.61 0.64 16.22
CA GLU A 61 -17.84 -0.20 15.32
C GLU A 61 -16.65 0.57 14.74
N VAL A 62 -15.45 0.14 15.14
CA VAL A 62 -14.18 0.71 14.71
C VAL A 62 -13.28 -0.43 14.24
N SER A 63 -12.80 -0.34 13.00
CA SER A 63 -11.73 -1.19 12.50
C SER A 63 -10.40 -0.47 12.66
N TYR A 64 -9.47 -1.08 13.37
CA TYR A 64 -8.13 -0.55 13.54
C TYR A 64 -7.21 -1.15 12.50
N GLY A 65 -6.27 -0.34 12.04
CA GLY A 65 -5.21 -0.81 11.17
C GLY A 65 -4.03 0.11 11.24
N THR A 66 -3.00 -0.26 10.49
CA THR A 66 -1.79 0.52 10.43
C THR A 66 -1.30 0.51 9.00
N GLY A 67 -0.92 1.69 8.51
CA GLY A 67 -0.42 1.89 7.17
C GLY A 67 1.05 2.29 7.18
N MET A 68 1.70 2.03 6.06
CA MET A 68 3.05 2.49 5.78
C MET A 68 3.07 3.19 4.42
N TYR A 69 3.83 4.27 4.30
CA TYR A 69 4.30 4.75 3.02
C TYR A 69 5.80 4.57 2.91
N ALA A 70 6.26 4.01 1.80
CA ALA A 70 7.66 4.02 1.43
C ALA A 70 7.84 5.01 0.29
N SER A 71 8.94 5.76 0.30
CA SER A 71 9.26 6.69 -0.78
C SER A 71 10.75 6.86 -0.93
N PHE A 72 11.21 7.03 -2.16
CA PHE A 72 12.61 7.28 -2.43
C PHE A 72 12.80 8.47 -3.35
N LYS A 73 14.01 9.04 -3.28
CA LYS A 73 14.44 10.18 -4.07
C LYS A 73 15.71 9.81 -4.80
N THR A 74 15.71 10.03 -6.10
CA THR A 74 16.87 9.83 -6.97
C THR A 74 17.59 11.14 -7.31
N GLN A 75 18.76 11.04 -7.93
CA GLN A 75 19.55 12.17 -8.40
C GLN A 75 18.91 12.77 -9.65
N SER A 76 18.46 11.91 -10.57
CA SER A 76 17.77 12.24 -11.80
C SER A 76 16.49 11.39 -11.97
N VAL A 77 15.65 11.76 -12.93
CA VAL A 77 14.47 10.96 -13.31
C VAL A 77 14.88 9.64 -13.97
N ASN A 78 16.01 9.64 -14.70
CA ASN A 78 16.52 8.44 -15.35
C ASN A 78 16.93 7.37 -14.33
N ASP A 79 17.42 7.76 -13.16
CA ASP A 79 17.84 6.81 -12.13
C ASP A 79 16.65 6.12 -11.43
N LEU A 80 15.39 6.46 -11.76
CA LEU A 80 14.24 5.82 -11.12
C LEU A 80 14.13 4.34 -11.46
N GLU A 81 14.47 3.96 -12.69
CA GLU A 81 14.41 2.57 -13.13
C GLU A 81 15.48 1.69 -12.46
N ASP A 82 16.52 2.32 -11.89
CA ASP A 82 17.60 1.64 -11.16
C ASP A 82 17.18 1.18 -9.76
N TYR A 83 16.05 1.66 -9.24
CA TYR A 83 15.60 1.37 -7.88
C TYR A 83 14.11 1.06 -7.85
N ALA A 84 13.71 0.12 -7.00
CA ALA A 84 12.29 -0.11 -6.74
C ALA A 84 12.06 -0.50 -5.29
N VAL A 85 10.84 -0.26 -4.80
CA VAL A 85 10.42 -0.78 -3.50
C VAL A 85 9.76 -2.13 -3.72
N VAL A 86 10.22 -3.13 -2.98
CA VAL A 86 9.62 -4.46 -2.98
C VAL A 86 9.07 -4.79 -1.60
N GLN A 87 8.01 -5.56 -1.58
CA GLN A 87 7.30 -5.93 -0.37
C GLN A 87 7.87 -7.21 0.22
N TYR A 88 8.21 -7.21 1.51
CA TYR A 88 8.55 -8.41 2.27
C TYR A 88 7.57 -8.61 3.42
N ILE A 89 7.21 -9.87 3.67
CA ILE A 89 6.28 -10.29 4.71
C ILE A 89 6.92 -11.28 5.68
N LYS A 90 6.53 -11.18 6.94
CA LYS A 90 6.85 -12.13 8.02
C LYS A 90 5.70 -12.12 9.03
N GLY A 91 5.31 -13.29 9.53
CA GLY A 91 4.23 -13.47 10.49
C GLY A 91 3.11 -14.35 9.97
N CYS A 92 1.93 -14.27 10.59
CA CYS A 92 0.77 -15.07 10.20
C CYS A 92 -0.53 -14.29 10.26
N LYS A 93 -1.53 -14.73 9.49
CA LYS A 93 -2.89 -14.17 9.53
C LYS A 93 -3.84 -15.15 10.23
N PHE A 94 -4.42 -14.69 11.33
CA PHE A 94 -5.39 -15.45 12.11
C PHE A 94 -6.64 -14.63 12.41
N GLU A 95 -7.76 -15.32 12.58
CA GLU A 95 -9.00 -14.77 13.12
C GLU A 95 -9.14 -15.22 14.56
N SER A 96 -9.62 -14.32 15.42
CA SER A 96 -9.94 -14.64 16.80
C SER A 96 -11.40 -14.31 17.10
N TYR A 97 -12.11 -15.23 17.75
CA TYR A 97 -13.50 -15.06 18.15
C TYR A 97 -13.67 -15.32 19.64
N LYS A 98 -14.54 -14.54 20.27
CA LYS A 98 -14.95 -14.80 21.66
C LYS A 98 -16.17 -15.73 21.65
N ASN A 99 -16.03 -16.88 22.28
CA ASN A 99 -17.10 -17.86 22.42
C ASN A 99 -18.12 -17.41 23.48
N THR A 100 -19.27 -18.09 23.52
CA THR A 100 -20.35 -17.80 24.48
C THR A 100 -19.96 -18.02 25.94
N ASP A 101 -19.01 -18.93 26.20
CA ASP A 101 -18.43 -19.18 27.53
C ASP A 101 -17.35 -18.15 27.93
N GLY A 102 -17.07 -17.17 27.04
CA GLY A 102 -16.08 -16.13 27.25
C GLY A 102 -14.65 -16.51 26.85
N SER A 103 -14.39 -17.75 26.43
CA SER A 103 -13.09 -18.19 25.91
C SER A 103 -12.80 -17.56 24.53
N ILE A 104 -11.52 -17.45 24.16
CA ILE A 104 -11.10 -16.93 22.85
C ILE A 104 -10.57 -18.08 22.01
N SER A 105 -11.24 -18.37 20.90
CA SER A 105 -10.75 -19.29 19.87
C SER A 105 -9.95 -18.54 18.81
N LYS A 106 -8.89 -19.15 18.29
CA LYS A 106 -8.12 -18.65 17.15
C LYS A 106 -8.10 -19.67 16.02
N ARG A 107 -8.17 -19.23 14.77
CA ARG A 107 -7.97 -20.08 13.59
C ARG A 107 -7.13 -19.36 12.54
N ILE A 108 -6.40 -20.12 11.74
CA ILE A 108 -5.75 -19.59 10.54
C ILE A 108 -6.86 -19.06 9.62
N ALA A 109 -6.71 -17.81 9.20
CA ALA A 109 -7.77 -17.09 8.49
C ALA A 109 -7.69 -17.26 6.98
N GLU A 110 -6.49 -17.52 6.46
CA GLU A 110 -6.21 -17.34 5.04
C GLU A 110 -5.16 -18.33 4.53
N LYS A 111 -5.40 -18.79 3.31
CA LYS A 111 -4.42 -19.47 2.47
C LYS A 111 -4.10 -18.54 1.31
N ARG A 112 -2.86 -18.61 0.80
CA ARG A 112 -2.42 -17.83 -0.35
C ARG A 112 -1.68 -18.70 -1.35
N GLU A 113 -1.67 -18.23 -2.58
CA GLU A 113 -0.69 -18.69 -3.56
C GLU A 113 0.70 -18.18 -3.16
N PHE A 114 1.69 -19.05 -3.25
CA PHE A 114 3.08 -18.76 -2.94
C PHE A 114 3.99 -19.72 -3.74
N PHE A 115 4.60 -19.21 -4.83
CA PHE A 115 5.50 -19.96 -5.72
C PHE A 115 4.99 -21.36 -6.13
N ASP A 116 3.97 -21.39 -6.99
CA ASP A 116 3.30 -22.60 -7.51
C ASP A 116 2.59 -23.49 -6.46
N GLU A 117 2.55 -23.06 -5.20
CA GLU A 117 1.88 -23.78 -4.11
C GLU A 117 0.78 -22.93 -3.45
N ILE A 118 -0.19 -23.60 -2.81
CA ILE A 118 -1.18 -22.97 -1.93
C ILE A 118 -0.79 -23.29 -0.48
N VAL A 119 -0.34 -22.27 0.25
CA VAL A 119 0.15 -22.39 1.63
C VAL A 119 -0.77 -21.64 2.60
N ASP A 120 -0.77 -22.05 3.86
CA ASP A 120 -1.36 -21.23 4.93
C ASP A 120 -0.58 -19.91 5.02
N PHE A 121 -1.26 -18.81 5.35
CA PHE A 121 -0.63 -17.50 5.50
C PHE A 121 0.19 -17.44 6.80
N ILE A 122 1.32 -18.14 6.80
CA ILE A 122 2.27 -18.31 7.90
C ILE A 122 3.67 -18.27 7.30
N HIS A 123 4.41 -17.21 7.62
CA HIS A 123 5.78 -16.97 7.16
C HIS A 123 6.67 -16.73 8.38
N GLU A 124 7.38 -17.76 8.83
CA GLU A 124 8.27 -17.65 9.99
C GLU A 124 9.46 -16.74 9.71
N ASP A 125 9.89 -16.67 8.46
CA ASP A 125 10.98 -15.83 7.97
C ASP A 125 10.48 -14.67 7.09
N TRP A 126 11.38 -13.71 6.85
CA TRP A 126 11.13 -12.65 5.89
C TRP A 126 11.16 -13.25 4.48
N VAL A 127 10.01 -13.21 3.81
CA VAL A 127 9.88 -13.68 2.44
C VAL A 127 9.35 -12.56 1.54
N LEU A 128 9.63 -12.67 0.24
CA LEU A 128 9.12 -11.74 -0.75
C LEU A 128 7.60 -11.89 -0.86
N ASP A 129 6.88 -10.78 -0.73
CA ASP A 129 5.41 -10.77 -0.76
C ASP A 129 4.89 -10.55 -2.19
N SER A 130 5.37 -11.38 -3.11
CA SER A 130 4.92 -11.41 -4.50
C SER A 130 5.19 -12.79 -5.10
N VAL A 131 4.28 -13.24 -5.95
CA VAL A 131 4.45 -14.45 -6.80
C VAL A 131 4.86 -14.08 -8.23
N ASP A 132 4.96 -12.78 -8.53
CA ASP A 132 5.31 -12.29 -9.85
C ASP A 132 6.81 -12.41 -10.10
N LEU A 133 7.19 -12.56 -11.37
CA LEU A 133 8.60 -12.55 -11.78
C LEU A 133 9.29 -11.22 -11.45
N ASP A 134 8.55 -10.11 -11.54
CA ASP A 134 8.99 -8.79 -11.09
C ASP A 134 8.21 -8.40 -9.82
N PRO A 135 8.85 -8.46 -8.64
CA PRO A 135 8.16 -8.30 -7.36
C PRO A 135 7.85 -6.84 -7.01
N VAL A 136 8.12 -5.91 -7.91
CA VAL A 136 7.77 -4.52 -7.75
C VAL A 136 6.26 -4.37 -7.86
N TYR A 137 5.66 -3.76 -6.85
CA TYR A 137 4.23 -3.52 -6.82
C TYR A 137 3.81 -2.66 -8.02
N ASN A 138 2.78 -3.12 -8.74
CA ASN A 138 2.33 -2.53 -10.01
C ASN A 138 3.43 -2.45 -11.09
N SER A 139 4.33 -3.44 -11.19
CA SER A 139 5.23 -3.54 -12.33
C SER A 139 4.45 -3.70 -13.65
N HIS A 140 4.99 -3.17 -14.76
CA HIS A 140 4.39 -3.28 -16.09
C HIS A 140 5.41 -3.85 -17.08
N LYS A 141 4.95 -4.60 -18.09
CA LYS A 141 5.81 -5.27 -19.09
C LYS A 141 6.78 -4.33 -19.82
N GLN A 142 6.43 -3.05 -19.91
CA GLN A 142 7.23 -2.03 -20.60
C GLN A 142 8.18 -1.26 -19.67
N GLY A 143 8.07 -1.44 -18.35
CA GLY A 143 8.88 -0.75 -17.35
C GLY A 143 8.24 -0.76 -15.96
N ARG A 144 9.06 -0.87 -14.91
CA ARG A 144 8.63 -1.14 -13.53
C ARG A 144 7.76 -0.04 -12.93
N HIS A 145 8.03 1.21 -13.27
CA HIS A 145 7.36 2.39 -12.67
C HIS A 145 6.30 3.01 -13.57
N LEU A 146 6.10 2.48 -14.78
CA LEU A 146 5.34 3.17 -15.82
C LEU A 146 3.89 3.51 -15.46
N VAL A 147 3.25 2.66 -14.66
CA VAL A 147 1.87 2.84 -14.20
C VAL A 147 1.77 3.69 -12.93
N TYR A 148 2.88 4.24 -12.45
CA TYR A 148 2.87 5.17 -11.34
C TYR A 148 2.32 6.51 -11.82
N ARG A 149 1.60 7.18 -10.93
CA ARG A 149 0.90 8.42 -11.23
C ARG A 149 1.59 9.60 -10.58
N TRP A 150 1.63 10.72 -11.28
CA TRP A 150 2.14 12.00 -10.78
C TRP A 150 1.22 13.15 -11.23
N ASN A 151 1.49 14.37 -10.79
CA ASN A 151 0.71 15.56 -11.15
C ASN A 151 1.62 16.81 -11.18
N HIS A 152 1.21 17.84 -11.93
CA HIS A 152 1.94 19.12 -11.96
C HIS A 152 1.81 19.90 -10.65
N GLN A 153 0.70 19.72 -9.93
CA GLN A 153 0.39 20.40 -8.68
C GLN A 153 0.53 19.44 -7.50
N GLN A 154 1.44 19.73 -6.57
CA GLN A 154 1.59 18.92 -5.36
C GLN A 154 0.24 18.81 -4.62
N ASN A 155 -0.11 17.58 -4.22
CA ASN A 155 -1.27 17.25 -3.36
C ASN A 155 -2.67 17.37 -3.98
N THR A 156 -2.84 17.46 -5.30
CA THR A 156 -4.18 17.40 -5.92
C THR A 156 -4.50 15.99 -6.45
N ARG A 157 -5.70 15.48 -6.15
CA ARG A 157 -6.17 14.15 -6.64
C ARG A 157 -6.78 14.18 -8.04
N ALA A 158 -7.04 15.37 -8.59
CA ALA A 158 -7.87 15.53 -9.78
C ALA A 158 -7.12 15.23 -11.09
N ASP A 159 -5.79 15.44 -11.15
CA ASP A 159 -5.04 15.48 -12.41
C ASP A 159 -3.83 14.54 -12.39
N HIS A 160 -4.09 13.25 -12.22
CA HIS A 160 -3.04 12.24 -12.23
C HIS A 160 -2.65 11.83 -13.66
N ILE A 161 -1.37 11.94 -13.99
CA ILE A 161 -0.76 11.51 -15.25
C ILE A 161 0.10 10.28 -14.97
N TYR A 162 0.00 9.26 -15.82
CA TYR A 162 0.87 8.09 -15.72
C TYR A 162 2.28 8.38 -16.26
N LEU A 163 3.30 7.76 -15.67
CA LEU A 163 4.69 7.92 -16.15
C LEU A 163 4.88 7.46 -17.60
N TYR A 164 4.16 6.42 -18.06
CA TYR A 164 4.20 6.05 -19.48
C TYR A 164 3.61 7.09 -20.43
N SER A 165 2.76 8.00 -19.92
CA SER A 165 2.15 9.06 -20.73
C SER A 165 3.03 10.30 -20.78
N GLU A 166 3.58 10.70 -19.64
CA GLU A 166 4.48 11.84 -19.54
C GLU A 166 5.49 11.62 -18.41
N TYR A 167 6.78 11.80 -18.71
CA TYR A 167 7.82 11.82 -17.69
C TYR A 167 7.96 13.23 -17.08
N PRO A 168 8.01 13.35 -15.75
CA PRO A 168 8.23 14.64 -15.11
C PRO A 168 9.63 15.18 -15.47
N LYS A 169 9.69 16.47 -15.78
CA LYS A 169 10.94 17.17 -16.15
C LYS A 169 11.75 17.66 -14.94
N VAL A 170 11.18 17.54 -13.75
CA VAL A 170 11.77 17.99 -12.48
C VAL A 170 11.87 16.81 -11.51
N PRO A 171 12.83 16.82 -10.57
CA PRO A 171 12.94 15.75 -9.58
C PRO A 171 11.64 15.58 -8.79
N PHE A 172 11.18 14.34 -8.68
CA PHE A 172 10.00 13.95 -7.91
C PHE A 172 10.33 12.75 -7.02
N SER A 173 9.45 12.43 -6.07
CA SER A 173 9.60 11.29 -5.17
C SER A 173 8.52 10.27 -5.48
N LEU A 174 8.93 9.02 -5.73
CA LEU A 174 7.99 7.90 -5.78
C LEU A 174 7.51 7.58 -4.38
N ARG A 175 6.22 7.29 -4.25
CA ARG A 175 5.58 6.95 -2.98
C ARG A 175 4.63 5.78 -3.20
N GLU A 176 4.87 4.72 -2.44
CA GLU A 176 4.03 3.53 -2.39
C GLU A 176 3.36 3.42 -1.02
N ARG A 177 2.18 2.81 -0.98
CA ARG A 177 1.42 2.57 0.25
C ARG A 177 1.34 1.08 0.50
N PHE A 178 1.61 0.67 1.74
CA PHE A 178 1.54 -0.70 2.21
C PHE A 178 0.66 -0.81 3.47
N SER A 179 0.15 -2.00 3.73
CA SER A 179 -0.54 -2.39 4.97
C SER A 179 0.34 -3.29 5.85
N TRP A 180 -0.11 -3.59 7.08
CA TRP A 180 0.74 -3.91 8.22
C TRP A 180 1.62 -5.15 8.16
N ASP A 181 1.39 -6.05 7.22
CA ASP A 181 2.16 -7.29 7.14
C ASP A 181 3.41 -7.15 6.25
N SER A 182 3.80 -5.91 5.93
CA SER A 182 4.64 -5.66 4.78
C SER A 182 5.65 -4.54 5.03
N ILE A 183 6.93 -4.87 4.90
CA ILE A 183 8.02 -3.88 4.89
C ILE A 183 8.53 -3.73 3.46
N GLY A 184 8.54 -2.49 2.98
CA GLY A 184 9.09 -2.12 1.68
C GLY A 184 10.62 -1.96 1.78
N PHE A 185 11.38 -2.70 0.99
CA PHE A 185 12.83 -2.53 0.85
C PHE A 185 13.18 -1.96 -0.53
N ILE A 186 14.19 -1.08 -0.60
CA ILE A 186 14.73 -0.66 -1.90
C ILE A 186 15.70 -1.73 -2.40
N ILE A 187 15.46 -2.24 -3.61
CA ILE A 187 16.41 -3.07 -4.34
C ILE A 187 16.94 -2.27 -5.53
N ARG A 188 18.25 -2.39 -5.79
CA ARG A 188 18.88 -1.91 -7.02
C ARG A 188 18.65 -2.96 -8.12
N SER A 189 18.14 -2.54 -9.27
CA SER A 189 17.78 -3.41 -10.39
C SER A 189 18.97 -3.94 -11.17
#